data_AF-A0A259DJ68-F1
#
_entry.id   AF-A0A259DJ68-F1
#
_cell.length_a   1.000
_cell.length_b   1.000
_cell.length_c   1.000
_cell.angle_alpha   90.00
_cell.angle_beta   90.00
_cell.angle_gamma   90.00
#
_symmetry.space_group_name_H-M   'P 1'
#
loop_
_entity.id
_entity.type
_entity.pdbx_description
1 polymer ?
#
loop_
_entity_poly.entity_id
_entity_poly.type
_entity_poly.pdbx_seq_one_letter_code
_entity_poly.pdbx_strand_id
1 'polypeptide(L)' 'PPALSQLPHADILIHLGMKMPSDVPALLARFPRVVEVVTINEAERLAGRERYKAYRDLGHELHNFDQSKA' A
#
# COMPACT_ATOMS: atom_id res chain seq x y z
N PRO A 1 -12.72 14.28 2.57
CA PRO A 1 -12.66 12.99 1.85
C PRO A 1 -13.89 12.15 2.18
N PRO A 2 -14.52 11.47 1.20
CA PRO A 2 -15.59 10.50 1.51
C PRO A 2 -15.04 9.41 2.44
N ALA A 3 -15.89 8.90 3.34
CA ALA A 3 -15.49 7.81 4.23
C ALA A 3 -15.21 6.55 3.39
N LEU A 4 -14.12 5.83 3.68
CA LEU A 4 -13.72 4.65 2.90
C LEU A 4 -14.82 3.58 2.79
N SER A 5 -15.72 3.53 3.77
CA SER A 5 -16.89 2.64 3.79
C SER A 5 -17.91 2.90 2.69
N GLN A 6 -17.91 4.10 2.08
CA GLN A 6 -18.86 4.51 1.05
C GLN A 6 -18.37 4.22 -0.37
N LEU A 7 -17.12 3.77 -0.52
CA LEU A 7 -16.57 3.43 -1.84
C LEU A 7 -17.16 2.10 -2.33
N PRO A 8 -17.59 2.00 -3.60
CA PRO A 8 -18.17 0.77 -4.15
C PRO A 8 -17.12 -0.34 -4.33
N HIS A 9 -15.84 0.01 -4.48
CA HIS A 9 -14.73 -0.93 -4.59
C HIS A 9 -14.21 -1.31 -3.19
N ALA A 10 -13.99 -2.60 -2.95
CA ALA A 10 -13.52 -3.11 -1.66
C ALA A 10 -12.47 -4.24 -1.76
N ASP A 11 -12.16 -4.75 -2.95
CA ASP A 11 -11.32 -5.94 -3.08
C ASP A 11 -9.82 -5.65 -2.97
N ILE A 12 -9.38 -4.56 -3.60
CA ILE A 12 -7.97 -4.19 -3.69
C ILE A 12 -7.85 -2.67 -3.54
N LEU A 13 -6.98 -2.24 -2.64
CA LEU A 13 -6.48 -0.86 -2.65
C LEU A 13 -5.18 -0.79 -3.46
N ILE A 14 -5.10 0.17 -4.38
CA ILE A 14 -3.84 0.55 -5.02
C ILE A 14 -3.37 1.86 -4.38
N HIS A 15 -2.27 1.82 -3.65
CA HIS A 15 -1.69 3.00 -3.00
C HIS A 15 -0.56 3.57 -3.86
N LEU A 16 -0.74 4.83 -4.29
CA LEU A 16 0.22 5.57 -5.10
C LEU A 16 0.89 6.72 -4.32
N GLY A 17 0.57 6.83 -3.02
CA GLY A 17 1.02 7.93 -2.17
C GLY A 17 2.42 7.70 -1.61
N MET A 18 3.11 8.80 -1.30
CA MET A 18 4.42 8.77 -0.65
C MET A 18 4.35 8.46 0.84
N LYS A 19 3.24 8.82 1.48
CA LYS A 19 3.06 8.69 2.93
C LYS A 19 2.32 7.41 3.25
N MET A 20 2.60 6.85 4.43
CA MET A 20 1.75 5.82 5.00
C MET A 20 0.31 6.34 5.10
N PRO A 21 -0.70 5.55 4.75
CA PRO A 21 -2.09 5.91 5.03
C PRO A 21 -2.25 6.28 6.51
N SER A 22 -3.01 7.34 6.79
CA SER A 22 -3.20 7.84 8.14
C SER A 22 -3.92 6.85 9.06
N ASP A 23 -4.73 5.96 8.49
CA ASP A 23 -5.47 4.92 9.21
C ASP A 23 -5.30 3.58 8.50
N VAL A 24 -4.16 2.94 8.76
CA VAL A 24 -3.80 1.63 8.22
C VAL A 24 -4.77 0.53 8.68
N PRO A 25 -5.18 0.47 9.97
CA PRO A 25 -6.16 -0.53 10.42
C PRO A 25 -7.51 -0.44 9.72
N ALA A 26 -8.10 0.75 9.58
CA ALA A 26 -9.40 0.89 8.91
C ALA A 26 -9.32 0.52 7.42
N LEU A 27 -8.19 0.84 6.79
CA LEU A 27 -7.92 0.51 5.40
C LEU A 27 -7.80 -1.00 5.20
N LEU A 28 -7.08 -1.71 6.06
CA LEU A 28 -6.93 -3.16 5.99
C LEU A 28 -8.20 -3.92 6.38
N ALA A 29 -9.03 -3.35 7.27
CA ALA A 29 -10.35 -3.89 7.57
C ALA A 29 -11.30 -3.79 6.36
N ARG A 30 -11.12 -2.79 5.50
CA ARG A 30 -11.95 -2.59 4.30
C ARG A 30 -11.42 -3.35 3.08
N PHE A 31 -10.11 -3.30 2.85
CA PHE A 31 -9.46 -3.86 1.68
C PHE A 31 -8.62 -5.07 2.10
N PRO A 32 -9.01 -6.30 1.74
CA PRO A 32 -8.27 -7.51 2.11
C PRO A 32 -6.91 -7.59 1.43
N ARG A 33 -6.68 -6.79 0.38
CA ARG A 33 -5.41 -6.73 -0.37
C ARG A 33 -5.02 -5.28 -0.62
N VAL A 34 -3.72 -5.00 -0.48
CA VAL A 34 -3.12 -3.70 -0.79
C VAL A 34 -1.98 -3.91 -1.78
N VAL A 35 -1.97 -3.10 -2.83
CA VAL A 35 -0.88 -3.01 -3.80
C VAL A 35 -0.19 -1.67 -3.61
N GLU A 36 1.08 -1.72 -3.26
CA GLU A 36 1.96 -0.55 -3.20
C GLU A 36 2.70 -0.42 -4.53
N VAL A 37 2.59 0.75 -5.18
CA VAL A 37 3.37 1.03 -6.38
C VAL A 37 4.64 1.77 -5.99
N VAL A 38 5.78 1.16 -6.31
CA VAL A 38 7.11 1.72 -6.05
C VAL A 38 7.79 2.00 -7.38
N THR A 39 8.14 3.26 -7.63
CA THR A 39 8.78 3.66 -8.89
C THR A 39 10.30 3.56 -8.79
N ILE A 40 10.97 3.82 -9.92
CA ILE A 40 12.43 3.88 -10.00
C ILE A 40 13.00 5.21 -9.46
N ASN A 41 12.17 6.22 -9.22
CA ASN A 41 12.61 7.47 -8.62
C ASN A 41 13.13 7.20 -7.20
N GLU A 42 14.30 7.73 -6.86
CA GLU A 42 14.97 7.39 -5.61
C GLU A 42 14.15 7.71 -4.35
N ALA A 43 13.54 8.90 -4.30
CA ALA A 43 12.74 9.34 -3.16
C ALA A 43 11.49 8.47 -3.00
N GLU A 44 10.80 8.18 -4.11
CA GLU A 44 9.62 7.32 -4.11
C GLU A 44 9.97 5.88 -3.75
N ARG A 45 11.11 5.40 -4.23
CA ARG A 45 11.64 4.08 -3.91
C ARG A 45 11.98 3.95 -2.43
N LEU A 46 12.55 4.99 -1.81
CA LEU A 46 12.82 5.01 -0.38
C LEU A 46 11.52 4.98 0.43
N ALA A 47 10.57 5.86 0.11
CA ALA A 47 9.28 5.90 0.77
C ALA A 47 8.51 4.57 0.65
N GLY A 48 8.57 3.93 -0.52
CA GLY A 48 8.00 2.60 -0.74
C GLY A 48 8.64 1.53 0.15
N ARG A 49 9.97 1.55 0.32
CA ARG A 49 10.67 0.62 1.24
C ARG A 49 10.26 0.82 2.69
N GLU A 50 10.06 2.07 3.11
CA GLU A 50 9.60 2.39 4.47
C GLU A 50 8.18 1.84 4.73
N ARG A 51 7.26 2.03 3.78
CA ARG A 51 5.90 1.46 3.88
C ARG A 51 5.92 -0.06 3.85
N TYR A 52 6.72 -0.67 2.97
CA TYR A 52 6.92 -2.11 2.94
C TYR A 52 7.37 -2.66 4.29
N LYS A 53 8.37 -2.02 4.92
CA LYS A 53 8.84 -2.39 6.25
C LYS A 53 7.72 -2.24 7.29
N ALA A 54 6.96 -1.15 7.27
CA ALA A 54 5.85 -0.94 8.20
C ALA A 54 4.80 -2.07 8.11
N TYR A 55 4.39 -2.47 6.91
CA TYR A 55 3.46 -3.59 6.75
C TYR A 55 4.02 -4.93 7.23
N ARG A 56 5.31 -5.17 7.03
CA ARG A 56 5.99 -6.37 7.53
C ARG A 56 6.03 -6.40 9.05
N ASP A 57 6.36 -5.26 9.67
CA ASP A 57 6.47 -5.12 11.12
C ASP A 57 5.07 -5.24 11.79
N LEU A 58 3.99 -4.98 11.06
CA LEU A 58 2.59 -5.27 11.44
C LEU A 58 2.19 -6.75 11.28
N GLY A 59 3.06 -7.60 10.72
CA GLY A 59 2.82 -9.03 10.57
C GLY A 59 2.04 -9.43 9.31
N HIS A 60 1.91 -8.53 8.33
CA HIS A 60 1.22 -8.85 7.08
C HIS A 60 2.07 -9.73 6.16
N GLU A 61 1.39 -10.59 5.40
CA GLU A 61 1.99 -11.33 4.30
C GLU A 61 2.32 -10.38 3.15
N LEU A 62 3.59 -10.38 2.72
CA LEU A 62 4.07 -9.47 1.69
C LEU A 62 4.59 -10.25 0.48
N HIS A 63 4.14 -9.82 -0.70
CA HIS A 63 4.61 -10.31 -1.98
C HIS A 63 5.28 -9.16 -2.74
N ASN A 64 6.42 -9.45 -3.37
CA ASN A 64 7.13 -8.48 -4.22
C ASN A 64 7.08 -8.94 -5.67
N PHE A 65 6.69 -8.03 -6.56
CA PHE A 65 6.67 -8.26 -7.99
C PHE A 65 7.56 -7.20 -8.66
N ASP A 66 8.66 -7.63 -9.25
CA ASP A 66 9.59 -6.75 -9.97
C ASP A 66 9.21 -6.66 -11.44
N GLN A 67 8.57 -5.54 -11.82
CA GLN A 67 8.17 -5.26 -13.20
C GLN A 67 9.31 -4.65 -14.04
N SER A 68 10.49 -4.36 -13.45
CA SER A 68 11.63 -3.83 -14.22
C SER A 68 12.32 -4.88 -15.10
N LYS A 69 11.96 -6.15 -14.92
CA LYS A 69 12.54 -7.32 -15.60
C LYS A 69 11.57 -8.02 -16.57
N ALA A 70 10.38 -7.45 -16.74
CA ALA A 70 9.35 -7.95 -17.65
C ALA A 70 9.53 -7.43 -19.08
#